data_AF-A0A410WYU5-F1
#
_entry.id   AF-A0A410WYU5-F1
#
_cell.length_a   1.000
_cell.length_b   1.000
_cell.length_c   1.000
_cell.angle_alpha   90.00
_cell.angle_beta   90.00
_cell.angle_gamma   90.00
#
_symmetry.space_group_name_H-M   'P 1'
#
loop_
_entity.id
_entity.type
_entity.pdbx_description
1 polymer ?
#
loop_
_entity_poly.entity_id
_entity_poly.type
_entity_poly.pdbx_seq_one_letter_code
_entity_poly.pdbx_strand_id
1 'polypeptide(L)'
;MLKEFKQLMRQPQYLLLFIFAELASVLLPMKYLEGLRDFPSLIFFVMGFNLLFLLYGAEQARSDHNNHIPELIASLPKGKWYYLQKILYWFIFAFIWYVIFLVCALLYVTYGIHDDATLFQFRITLVYTFFNWLVPFFVSLVLGYSIYTLWPSLAAYLVLISIWILLGPYNSFVGFIPPSWLPLLTVGDTNLSITQSYYQSEHMILNDGAFWQRTLAVLVCFFVFFVSIPLLRKGRKARILMIVCLLVFTCLAGFAPSQKITDVTSEYKFNDAVPDYADFTISSYDMQINHGREDHLFSYVADLNVSTKSDQIPLALWDFMDVQSLSWNGASVPFSRDRNLLFVQLPSGHTETGILSFHVRSEKYGDMNPTSFELLSTLPWYPMDPKEAKDPLHHAIKEKFSVKVNVKDFRGLVTNLSKNENQTLTGVTYGPTLLYGPFTQETDLTIPKFISLKEARAAVSQVAEIINSGRQPSDKVVSLPQHGFIVNSRSIFSANPDEYFLTLTKSKIDSNIFRVFFPEKEK
;
A
#
# COMPACT_ATOMS: atom_id res chain seq x y z
N MET A 1 -20.84 -34.53 -3.68
CA MET A 1 -21.30 -33.12 -3.88
C MET A 1 -22.80 -32.93 -3.63
N LEU A 2 -23.73 -33.46 -4.44
CA LEU A 2 -25.19 -33.26 -4.24
C LEU A 2 -25.71 -33.67 -2.84
N LYS A 3 -25.12 -34.71 -2.24
CA LYS A 3 -25.47 -35.17 -0.88
C LYS A 3 -25.11 -34.15 0.21
N GLU A 4 -23.98 -33.46 0.07
CA GLU A 4 -23.52 -32.43 1.01
C GLU A 4 -24.44 -31.20 0.96
N PHE A 5 -24.83 -30.74 -0.24
CA PHE A 5 -25.82 -29.68 -0.39
C PHE A 5 -27.19 -30.05 0.19
N LYS A 6 -27.63 -31.30 0.00
CA LYS A 6 -28.87 -31.79 0.64
C LYS A 6 -28.76 -31.82 2.17
N GLN A 7 -27.58 -32.07 2.73
CA GLN A 7 -27.35 -32.04 4.17
C GLN A 7 -27.37 -30.61 4.72
N LEU A 8 -26.79 -29.64 4.01
CA LEU A 8 -26.92 -28.22 4.36
C LEU A 8 -28.38 -27.77 4.38
N MET A 9 -29.17 -28.15 3.36
CA MET A 9 -30.61 -27.82 3.31
C MET A 9 -31.42 -28.48 4.44
N ARG A 10 -30.91 -29.55 5.06
CA ARG A 10 -31.51 -30.18 6.24
C ARG A 10 -31.11 -29.49 7.56
N GLN A 11 -30.20 -28.53 7.51
CA GLN A 11 -29.74 -27.73 8.64
C GLN A 11 -29.99 -26.23 8.37
N PRO A 12 -31.26 -25.80 8.27
CA PRO A 12 -31.61 -24.45 7.84
C PRO A 12 -31.04 -23.36 8.76
N GLN A 13 -30.76 -23.68 10.02
CA GLN A 13 -30.17 -22.74 10.97
C GLN A 13 -28.82 -22.17 10.49
N TYR A 14 -27.97 -22.96 9.83
CA TYR A 14 -26.70 -22.44 9.33
C TYR A 14 -26.92 -21.53 8.14
N LEU A 15 -27.81 -21.91 7.21
CA LEU A 15 -28.17 -21.05 6.09
C LEU A 15 -28.70 -19.70 6.58
N LEU A 16 -29.60 -19.69 7.57
CA LEU A 16 -30.12 -18.46 8.18
C LEU A 16 -29.02 -17.64 8.87
N LEU A 17 -28.08 -18.29 9.58
CA LEU A 17 -26.94 -17.59 10.19
C LEU A 17 -26.03 -16.94 9.15
N PHE A 18 -25.74 -17.63 8.04
CA PHE A 18 -24.96 -17.04 6.95
C PHE A 18 -25.70 -15.87 6.29
N ILE A 19 -27.01 -16.00 6.01
CA ILE A 19 -27.83 -14.90 5.47
C ILE A 19 -27.83 -13.70 6.44
N PHE A 20 -28.03 -13.93 7.73
CA PHE A 20 -28.07 -12.85 8.72
C PHE A 20 -26.69 -12.18 8.87
N ALA A 21 -25.62 -12.97 8.92
CA ALA A 21 -24.26 -12.46 8.99
C ALA A 21 -23.90 -11.66 7.73
N GLU A 22 -24.37 -12.08 6.55
CA GLU A 22 -24.18 -11.39 5.28
C GLU A 22 -24.87 -10.02 5.31
N LEU A 23 -26.16 -10.01 5.67
CA LEU A 23 -26.92 -8.77 5.84
C LEU A 23 -26.28 -7.84 6.86
N ALA A 24 -25.83 -8.34 8.01
CA ALA A 24 -25.15 -7.51 9.00
C ALA A 24 -23.82 -6.96 8.48
N SER A 25 -23.04 -7.79 7.78
CA SER A 25 -21.70 -7.43 7.27
C SER A 25 -21.75 -6.48 6.08
N VAL A 26 -22.87 -6.40 5.37
CA VAL A 26 -23.09 -5.44 4.30
C VAL A 26 -23.80 -4.19 4.83
N LEU A 27 -24.95 -4.34 5.51
CA LEU A 27 -25.80 -3.22 5.91
C LEU A 27 -25.20 -2.33 7.02
N LEU A 28 -24.45 -2.89 7.97
CA LEU A 28 -23.86 -2.10 9.05
C LEU A 28 -22.72 -1.20 8.57
N PRO A 29 -21.73 -1.69 7.79
CA PRO A 29 -20.66 -0.83 7.31
C PRO A 29 -21.02 0.02 6.09
N MET A 30 -22.14 -0.27 5.40
CA MET A 30 -22.60 0.50 4.23
C MET A 30 -22.50 2.02 4.43
N LYS A 31 -22.93 2.55 5.59
CA LYS A 31 -22.88 3.99 5.88
C LYS A 31 -21.48 4.61 5.92
N TYR A 32 -20.43 3.79 5.96
CA TYR A 32 -19.03 4.21 6.10
C TYR A 32 -18.21 3.91 4.84
N LEU A 33 -18.79 3.30 3.81
CA LEU A 33 -18.12 3.11 2.52
C LEU A 33 -18.36 4.35 1.65
N GLU A 34 -17.29 4.93 1.11
CA GLU A 34 -17.33 6.04 0.14
C GLU A 34 -16.87 5.60 -1.25
N GLY A 35 -16.27 4.41 -1.39
CA GLY A 35 -15.93 3.79 -2.67
C GLY A 35 -15.29 2.41 -2.53
N LEU A 36 -14.83 1.83 -3.65
CA LEU A 36 -14.16 0.51 -3.64
C LEU A 36 -12.90 0.48 -2.78
N ARG A 37 -12.21 1.64 -2.67
CA ARG A 37 -11.00 1.83 -1.86
C ARG A 37 -11.20 1.56 -0.37
N ASP A 38 -12.44 1.63 0.13
CA ASP A 38 -12.75 1.45 1.54
C ASP A 38 -13.04 -0.01 1.89
N PHE A 39 -13.00 -0.93 0.94
CA PHE A 39 -13.26 -2.36 1.18
C PHE A 39 -12.38 -2.98 2.27
N PRO A 40 -11.12 -2.58 2.47
CA PRO A 40 -10.33 -3.05 3.61
C PRO A 40 -10.94 -2.72 4.97
N SER A 41 -11.71 -1.63 5.10
CA SER A 41 -12.44 -1.30 6.34
C SER A 41 -13.45 -2.39 6.74
N LEU A 42 -13.91 -3.21 5.79
CA LEU A 42 -14.82 -4.33 6.03
C LEU A 42 -14.15 -5.53 6.69
N ILE A 43 -12.83 -5.51 6.92
CA ILE A 43 -12.09 -6.69 7.41
C ILE A 43 -12.66 -7.25 8.72
N PHE A 44 -13.16 -6.41 9.63
CA PHE A 44 -13.74 -6.89 10.90
C PHE A 44 -15.03 -7.69 10.68
N PHE A 45 -15.86 -7.28 9.72
CA PHE A 45 -17.08 -7.97 9.34
C PHE A 45 -16.75 -9.29 8.63
N VAL A 46 -15.79 -9.25 7.70
CA VAL A 46 -15.25 -10.44 7.02
C VAL A 46 -14.69 -11.44 8.05
N MET A 47 -14.07 -10.96 9.12
CA MET A 47 -13.57 -11.81 10.19
C MET A 47 -14.69 -12.43 11.03
N GLY A 48 -15.79 -11.72 11.28
CA GLY A 48 -16.99 -12.34 11.85
C GLY A 48 -17.51 -13.48 10.95
N PHE A 49 -17.44 -13.28 9.64
CA PHE A 49 -17.79 -14.31 8.66
C PHE A 49 -16.79 -15.48 8.64
N ASN A 50 -15.49 -15.22 8.81
CA ASN A 50 -14.47 -16.26 9.02
C ASN A 50 -14.78 -17.14 10.24
N LEU A 51 -15.24 -16.53 11.36
CA LEU A 51 -15.66 -17.29 12.55
C LEU A 51 -16.83 -18.22 12.23
N LEU A 52 -17.81 -17.73 11.45
CA LEU A 52 -18.95 -18.55 11.05
C LEU A 52 -18.52 -19.76 10.19
N PHE A 53 -17.60 -19.56 9.25
CA PHE A 53 -16.99 -20.65 8.47
C PHE A 53 -16.21 -21.63 9.36
N LEU A 54 -15.45 -21.14 10.33
CA LEU A 54 -14.72 -21.94 11.30
C LEU A 54 -15.67 -22.84 12.12
N LEU A 55 -16.74 -22.27 12.65
CA LEU A 55 -17.76 -23.01 13.40
C LEU A 55 -18.51 -24.01 12.53
N TYR A 56 -18.87 -23.62 11.29
CA TYR A 56 -19.51 -24.52 10.33
C TYR A 56 -18.63 -25.73 10.00
N GLY A 57 -17.32 -25.53 9.81
CA GLY A 57 -16.37 -26.62 9.62
C GLY A 57 -16.36 -27.61 10.80
N ALA A 58 -16.36 -27.10 12.04
CA ALA A 58 -16.40 -27.92 13.24
C ALA A 58 -17.72 -28.73 13.34
N GLU A 59 -18.84 -28.10 12.99
CA GLU A 59 -20.16 -28.74 12.99
C GLU A 59 -20.30 -29.82 11.94
N GLN A 60 -19.67 -29.64 10.77
CA GLN A 60 -19.53 -30.69 9.76
C GLN A 60 -18.73 -31.88 10.30
N ALA A 61 -17.64 -31.65 11.03
CA ALA A 61 -16.88 -32.72 11.67
C ALA A 61 -17.69 -33.43 12.76
N ARG A 62 -18.46 -32.68 13.56
CA ARG A 62 -19.37 -33.23 14.57
C ARG A 62 -20.45 -34.12 13.95
N SER A 63 -21.06 -33.64 12.86
CA SER A 63 -22.07 -34.42 12.13
C SER A 63 -21.48 -35.68 11.53
N ASP A 64 -20.28 -35.62 10.96
CA ASP A 64 -19.59 -36.79 10.43
C ASP A 64 -19.28 -37.82 11.51
N HIS A 65 -18.84 -37.35 12.69
CA HIS A 65 -18.53 -38.20 13.84
C HIS A 65 -19.78 -38.90 14.36
N ASN A 66 -20.88 -38.16 14.55
CA ASN A 66 -22.14 -38.70 15.04
C ASN A 66 -22.79 -39.68 14.07
N ASN A 67 -22.54 -39.52 12.76
CA ASN A 67 -23.11 -40.37 11.71
C ASN A 67 -22.17 -41.51 11.28
N HIS A 68 -21.04 -41.72 11.94
CA HIS A 68 -20.05 -42.75 11.58
C HIS A 68 -19.63 -42.74 10.11
N ILE A 69 -19.62 -41.54 9.51
CA ILE A 69 -19.20 -41.33 8.12
C ILE A 69 -17.75 -41.76 7.87
N PRO A 70 -16.78 -41.53 8.78
CA PRO A 70 -15.42 -42.04 8.68
C PRO A 70 -15.31 -43.55 8.45
N GLU A 71 -16.04 -44.34 9.23
CA GLU A 71 -16.07 -45.80 9.17
C GLU A 71 -16.71 -46.28 7.86
N LEU A 72 -17.80 -45.61 7.44
CA LEU A 72 -18.47 -45.87 6.17
C LEU A 72 -17.57 -45.56 4.97
N ILE A 73 -16.78 -44.49 5.01
CA ILE A 73 -15.87 -44.14 3.90
C ILE A 73 -14.71 -45.14 3.82
N ALA A 74 -14.18 -45.58 4.97
CA ALA A 74 -13.08 -46.53 5.02
C ALA A 74 -13.44 -47.90 4.43
N SER A 75 -14.72 -48.30 4.49
CA SER A 75 -15.21 -49.55 3.91
C SER A 75 -15.57 -49.45 2.41
N LEU A 76 -15.58 -48.25 1.83
CA LEU A 76 -15.93 -48.05 0.42
C LEU A 76 -14.70 -48.09 -0.50
N PRO A 77 -14.75 -48.80 -1.64
CA PRO A 77 -13.61 -48.95 -2.57
C PRO A 77 -13.15 -47.64 -3.22
N LYS A 78 -14.00 -46.59 -3.19
CA LYS A 78 -13.68 -45.23 -3.66
C LYS A 78 -13.67 -44.20 -2.54
N GLY A 79 -13.43 -44.60 -1.28
CA GLY A 79 -13.48 -43.70 -0.12
C GLY A 79 -12.58 -42.47 -0.24
N LYS A 80 -11.43 -42.56 -0.94
CA LYS A 80 -10.55 -41.40 -1.21
C LYS A 80 -11.23 -40.29 -2.04
N TRP A 81 -12.13 -40.64 -2.94
CA TRP A 81 -12.88 -39.68 -3.77
C TRP A 81 -13.87 -38.86 -2.95
N TYR A 82 -14.34 -39.38 -1.80
CA TYR A 82 -15.21 -38.62 -0.91
C TYR A 82 -14.49 -37.37 -0.38
N TYR A 83 -13.24 -37.52 0.07
CA TYR A 83 -12.44 -36.41 0.59
C TYR A 83 -12.23 -35.32 -0.45
N LEU A 84 -11.90 -35.69 -1.69
CA LEU A 84 -11.79 -34.71 -2.79
C LEU A 84 -13.11 -33.98 -3.05
N GLN A 85 -14.23 -34.71 -3.07
CA GLN A 85 -15.56 -34.11 -3.24
C GLN A 85 -15.96 -33.20 -2.07
N LYS A 86 -15.49 -33.50 -0.85
CA LYS A 86 -15.78 -32.71 0.34
C LYS A 86 -15.02 -31.38 0.34
N ILE A 87 -13.73 -31.39 0.02
CA ILE A 87 -12.98 -30.14 -0.20
C ILE A 87 -13.61 -29.32 -1.32
N LEU A 88 -13.93 -29.95 -2.45
CA LEU A 88 -14.53 -29.22 -3.58
C LEU A 88 -15.87 -28.60 -3.19
N TYR A 89 -16.70 -29.32 -2.42
CA TYR A 89 -17.94 -28.79 -1.86
C TYR A 89 -17.66 -27.57 -0.96
N TRP A 90 -16.70 -27.66 -0.05
CA TRP A 90 -16.35 -26.54 0.84
C TRP A 90 -15.81 -25.33 0.11
N PHE A 91 -14.98 -25.53 -0.91
CA PHE A 91 -14.49 -24.46 -1.77
C PHE A 91 -15.65 -23.80 -2.52
N ILE A 92 -16.55 -24.57 -3.14
CA ILE A 92 -17.73 -24.04 -3.82
C ILE A 92 -18.64 -23.29 -2.84
N PHE A 93 -18.83 -23.83 -1.64
CA PHE A 93 -19.65 -23.19 -0.61
C PHE A 93 -19.06 -21.84 -0.16
N ALA A 94 -17.76 -21.79 0.13
CA ALA A 94 -17.06 -20.55 0.44
C ALA A 94 -17.10 -19.56 -0.74
N PHE A 95 -16.94 -20.06 -1.98
CA PHE A 95 -17.00 -19.27 -3.20
C PHE A 95 -18.37 -18.65 -3.45
N ILE A 96 -19.46 -19.40 -3.23
CA ILE A 96 -20.83 -18.87 -3.39
C ILE A 96 -21.04 -17.69 -2.45
N TRP A 97 -20.70 -17.83 -1.16
CA TRP A 97 -20.84 -16.75 -0.20
C TRP A 97 -19.93 -15.57 -0.50
N TYR A 98 -18.68 -15.82 -0.90
CA TYR A 98 -17.78 -14.77 -1.39
C TYR A 98 -18.38 -13.98 -2.55
N VAL A 99 -18.96 -14.66 -3.55
CA VAL A 99 -19.58 -13.99 -4.71
C VAL A 99 -20.79 -13.17 -4.28
N ILE A 100 -21.64 -13.70 -3.40
CA ILE A 100 -22.79 -12.96 -2.84
C ILE A 100 -22.28 -11.68 -2.15
N PHE A 101 -21.29 -11.81 -1.27
CA PHE A 101 -20.71 -10.69 -0.53
C PHE A 101 -20.10 -9.64 -1.44
N LEU A 102 -19.29 -10.06 -2.41
CA LEU A 102 -18.68 -9.15 -3.38
C LEU A 102 -19.74 -8.44 -4.22
N VAL A 103 -20.74 -9.16 -4.72
CA VAL A 103 -21.83 -8.57 -5.53
C VAL A 103 -22.66 -7.59 -4.70
N CYS A 104 -23.01 -7.93 -3.45
CA CYS A 104 -23.74 -7.02 -2.57
C CYS A 104 -22.95 -5.75 -2.27
N ALA A 105 -21.65 -5.85 -1.99
CA ALA A 105 -20.78 -4.69 -1.78
C ALA A 105 -20.62 -3.84 -3.04
N LEU A 106 -20.44 -4.48 -4.21
CA LEU A 106 -20.33 -3.78 -5.50
C LEU A 106 -21.63 -3.06 -5.89
N LEU A 107 -22.78 -3.72 -5.76
CA LEU A 107 -24.08 -3.11 -6.04
C LEU A 107 -24.30 -1.87 -5.18
N TYR A 108 -23.86 -1.90 -3.92
CA TYR A 108 -23.94 -0.73 -3.06
C TYR A 108 -23.06 0.42 -3.54
N VAL A 109 -21.80 0.16 -3.90
CA VAL A 109 -20.90 1.21 -4.38
C VAL A 109 -21.39 1.81 -5.70
N THR A 110 -21.75 0.96 -6.68
CA THR A 110 -22.19 1.42 -8.01
C THR A 110 -23.52 2.17 -7.97
N TYR A 111 -24.51 1.67 -7.24
CA TYR A 111 -25.86 2.24 -7.26
C TYR A 111 -26.20 3.15 -6.09
N GLY A 112 -25.55 2.96 -4.93
CA GLY A 112 -25.79 3.75 -3.73
C GLY A 112 -24.94 5.02 -3.63
N ILE A 113 -23.66 4.93 -4.00
CA ILE A 113 -22.69 6.04 -3.86
C ILE A 113 -22.45 6.78 -5.19
N HIS A 114 -22.80 6.16 -6.33
CA HIS A 114 -22.48 6.67 -7.67
C HIS A 114 -20.99 6.88 -7.90
N ASP A 115 -20.16 5.95 -7.38
CA ASP A 115 -18.71 5.99 -7.57
C ASP A 115 -18.34 5.60 -9.03
N ASP A 116 -17.57 6.45 -9.70
CA ASP A 116 -17.08 6.24 -11.08
C ASP A 116 -15.84 5.31 -11.05
N ALA A 117 -16.03 4.07 -10.59
CA ALA A 117 -14.94 3.12 -10.38
C ALA A 117 -14.23 2.74 -11.69
N THR A 118 -12.90 2.79 -11.70
CA THR A 118 -12.11 2.42 -12.88
C THR A 118 -11.94 0.90 -13.00
N LEU A 119 -11.70 0.41 -14.22
CA LEU A 119 -11.38 -1.01 -14.45
C LEU A 119 -10.16 -1.47 -13.64
N PHE A 120 -9.21 -0.56 -13.40
CA PHE A 120 -8.02 -0.84 -12.60
C PHE A 120 -8.37 -1.07 -11.13
N GLN A 121 -9.21 -0.21 -10.53
CA GLN A 121 -9.71 -0.40 -9.16
C GLN A 121 -10.49 -1.71 -9.03
N PHE A 122 -11.34 -2.03 -10.00
CA PHE A 122 -12.09 -3.28 -9.98
C PHE A 122 -11.17 -4.51 -9.96
N ARG A 123 -10.11 -4.51 -10.79
CA ARG A 123 -9.13 -5.61 -10.83
C ARG A 123 -8.37 -5.76 -9.51
N ILE A 124 -7.89 -4.65 -8.94
CA ILE A 124 -7.21 -4.67 -7.63
C ILE A 124 -8.17 -5.19 -6.56
N THR A 125 -9.41 -4.68 -6.53
CA THR A 125 -10.44 -5.10 -5.57
C THR A 125 -10.69 -6.60 -5.66
N LEU A 126 -10.87 -7.15 -6.85
CA LEU A 126 -11.11 -8.58 -7.03
C LEU A 126 -9.94 -9.43 -6.51
N VAL A 127 -8.71 -9.05 -6.84
CA VAL A 127 -7.50 -9.75 -6.36
C VAL A 127 -7.41 -9.65 -4.83
N TYR A 128 -7.59 -8.46 -4.28
CA TYR A 128 -7.59 -8.20 -2.84
C TYR A 128 -8.63 -9.06 -2.11
N THR A 129 -9.90 -9.00 -2.51
CA THR A 129 -10.99 -9.74 -1.84
C THR A 129 -10.85 -11.24 -2.02
N PHE A 130 -10.28 -11.72 -3.14
CA PHE A 130 -9.98 -13.14 -3.31
C PHE A 130 -9.01 -13.64 -2.24
N PHE A 131 -7.89 -12.95 -2.02
CA PHE A 131 -6.86 -13.38 -1.07
C PHE A 131 -7.17 -13.06 0.39
N ASN A 132 -7.94 -12.00 0.67
CA ASN A 132 -8.24 -11.58 2.03
C ASN A 132 -9.65 -11.96 2.51
N TRP A 133 -10.57 -12.38 1.62
CA TRP A 133 -11.90 -12.87 2.01
C TRP A 133 -12.11 -14.34 1.65
N LEU A 134 -12.04 -14.71 0.37
CA LEU A 134 -12.31 -16.09 -0.06
C LEU A 134 -11.32 -17.10 0.53
N VAL A 135 -10.01 -16.83 0.43
CA VAL A 135 -8.98 -17.72 0.98
C VAL A 135 -9.19 -17.92 2.50
N PRO A 136 -9.37 -16.86 3.31
CA PRO A 136 -9.67 -17.00 4.74
C PRO A 136 -10.98 -17.75 5.03
N PHE A 137 -12.05 -17.57 4.26
CA PHE A 137 -13.30 -18.35 4.42
C PHE A 137 -13.02 -19.85 4.26
N PHE A 138 -12.31 -20.22 3.20
CA PHE A 138 -11.97 -21.61 2.92
C PHE A 138 -11.03 -22.19 3.99
N VAL A 139 -9.97 -21.47 4.35
CA VAL A 139 -8.99 -21.87 5.37
C VAL A 139 -9.68 -22.06 6.72
N SER A 140 -10.53 -21.12 7.13
CA SER A 140 -11.29 -21.18 8.38
C SER A 140 -12.17 -22.43 8.43
N LEU A 141 -12.89 -22.74 7.35
CA LEU A 141 -13.72 -23.95 7.27
C LEU A 141 -12.87 -25.21 7.48
N VAL A 142 -11.75 -25.36 6.76
CA VAL A 142 -10.88 -26.55 6.86
C VAL A 142 -10.25 -26.67 8.26
N LEU A 143 -9.80 -25.57 8.84
CA LEU A 143 -9.25 -25.54 10.21
C LEU A 143 -10.30 -25.98 11.23
N GLY A 144 -11.52 -25.45 11.14
CA GLY A 144 -12.62 -25.79 12.03
C GLY A 144 -12.91 -27.28 12.03
N TYR A 145 -13.02 -27.85 10.84
CA TYR A 145 -13.23 -29.28 10.66
C TYR A 145 -12.07 -30.11 11.21
N SER A 146 -10.83 -29.69 10.96
CA SER A 146 -9.63 -30.42 11.38
C SER A 146 -9.49 -30.46 12.89
N ILE A 147 -9.67 -29.31 13.56
CA ILE A 147 -9.53 -29.19 15.02
C ILE A 147 -10.61 -30.00 15.74
N TYR A 148 -11.87 -29.91 15.30
CA TYR A 148 -12.93 -30.71 15.91
C TYR A 148 -12.75 -32.21 15.67
N THR A 149 -12.24 -32.60 14.49
CA THR A 149 -11.90 -34.01 14.20
C THR A 149 -10.83 -34.55 15.16
N LEU A 150 -9.89 -33.70 15.62
CA LEU A 150 -8.85 -34.07 16.57
C LEU A 150 -9.36 -34.20 17.99
N TRP A 151 -10.20 -33.25 18.37
CA TRP A 151 -10.67 -33.08 19.73
C TRP A 151 -12.18 -32.87 19.74
N PRO A 152 -12.99 -33.91 19.51
CA PRO A 152 -14.45 -33.80 19.40
C PRO A 152 -15.07 -33.56 20.79
N SER A 153 -14.95 -32.34 21.30
CA SER A 153 -15.44 -31.92 22.61
C SER A 153 -15.85 -30.46 22.60
N LEU A 154 -16.62 -30.04 23.61
CA LEU A 154 -16.99 -28.63 23.78
C LEU A 154 -15.76 -27.70 23.93
N ALA A 155 -14.65 -28.21 24.49
CA ALA A 155 -13.41 -27.46 24.62
C ALA A 155 -12.80 -27.07 23.26
N ALA A 156 -13.09 -27.81 22.18
CA ALA A 156 -12.60 -27.45 20.85
C ALA A 156 -13.14 -26.11 20.38
N TYR A 157 -14.37 -25.74 20.71
CA TYR A 157 -14.92 -24.43 20.33
C TYR A 157 -14.19 -23.27 21.01
N LEU A 158 -13.72 -23.44 22.25
CA LEU A 158 -12.86 -22.45 22.93
C LEU A 158 -11.50 -22.29 22.22
N VAL A 159 -10.92 -23.41 21.78
CA VAL A 159 -9.68 -23.41 20.98
C VAL A 159 -9.91 -22.74 19.63
N LEU A 160 -11.05 -22.98 18.97
CA LEU A 160 -11.41 -22.32 17.71
C LEU A 160 -11.53 -20.80 17.86
N ILE A 161 -12.19 -20.33 18.92
CA ILE A 161 -12.26 -18.88 19.21
C ILE A 161 -10.87 -18.30 19.45
N SER A 162 -10.01 -19.02 20.19
CA SER A 162 -8.63 -18.59 20.44
C SER A 162 -7.84 -18.48 19.13
N ILE A 163 -7.95 -19.47 18.25
CA ILE A 163 -7.31 -19.47 16.92
C ILE A 163 -7.87 -18.35 16.05
N TRP A 164 -9.18 -18.10 16.10
CA TRP A 164 -9.80 -16.99 15.37
C TRP A 164 -9.25 -15.63 15.79
N ILE A 165 -9.04 -15.39 17.10
CA ILE A 165 -8.40 -14.17 17.60
C ILE A 165 -6.93 -14.10 17.15
N LEU A 166 -6.19 -15.21 17.22
CA LEU A 166 -4.77 -15.26 16.86
C LEU A 166 -4.51 -15.06 15.36
N LEU A 167 -5.36 -15.63 14.49
CA LEU A 167 -5.24 -15.54 13.03
C LEU A 167 -5.91 -14.28 12.46
N GLY A 168 -6.75 -13.61 13.24
CA GLY A 168 -7.43 -12.39 12.85
C GLY A 168 -6.64 -11.12 13.14
N PRO A 169 -7.06 -9.97 12.57
CA PRO A 169 -6.45 -8.67 12.85
C PRO A 169 -6.66 -8.22 14.32
N TYR A 170 -7.52 -8.89 15.10
CA TYR A 170 -7.73 -8.58 16.51
C TYR A 170 -6.48 -8.80 17.38
N ASN A 171 -5.54 -9.66 16.95
CA ASN A 171 -4.29 -9.88 17.68
C ASN A 171 -3.46 -8.59 17.85
N SER A 172 -3.54 -7.63 16.91
CA SER A 172 -2.84 -6.35 16.96
C SER A 172 -3.48 -5.39 17.96
N PHE A 173 -4.81 -5.41 18.06
CA PHE A 173 -5.57 -4.58 18.99
C PHE A 173 -5.48 -5.06 20.44
N VAL A 174 -5.45 -6.37 20.65
CA VAL A 174 -5.39 -6.95 22.01
C VAL A 174 -3.95 -7.01 22.54
N GLY A 175 -2.94 -6.84 21.68
CA GLY A 175 -1.53 -6.77 22.09
C GLY A 175 -0.97 -8.08 22.63
N PHE A 176 -1.59 -9.23 22.32
CA PHE A 176 -1.16 -10.53 22.82
C PHE A 176 0.19 -11.01 22.28
N ILE A 177 0.62 -10.46 21.13
CA ILE A 177 1.79 -10.92 20.38
C ILE A 177 2.63 -9.70 19.99
N PRO A 178 3.98 -9.79 20.01
CA PRO A 178 4.85 -8.73 19.52
C PRO A 178 4.50 -8.31 18.07
N PRO A 179 4.53 -7.00 17.73
CA PRO A 179 4.21 -6.52 16.39
C PRO A 179 5.03 -7.19 15.28
N SER A 180 6.30 -7.54 15.55
CA SER A 180 7.18 -8.26 14.63
C SER A 180 6.69 -9.66 14.26
N TRP A 181 5.81 -10.26 15.07
CA TRP A 181 5.27 -11.61 14.85
C TRP A 181 3.85 -11.58 14.25
N LEU A 182 3.21 -10.41 14.21
CA LEU A 182 1.89 -10.21 13.66
C LEU A 182 1.77 -10.65 12.18
N PRO A 183 2.75 -10.32 11.31
CA PRO A 183 2.72 -10.75 9.91
C PRO A 183 2.85 -12.28 9.76
N LEU A 184 3.38 -12.98 10.77
CA LEU A 184 3.61 -14.42 10.72
C LEU A 184 2.31 -15.22 10.85
N LEU A 185 1.38 -14.74 11.69
CA LEU A 185 0.21 -15.49 12.13
C LEU A 185 -1.10 -15.05 11.47
N THR A 186 -1.17 -13.81 10.99
CA THR A 186 -2.46 -13.23 10.57
C THR A 186 -2.85 -13.74 9.18
N VAL A 187 -3.95 -14.50 9.11
CA VAL A 187 -4.53 -15.04 7.85
C VAL A 187 -5.56 -14.07 7.24
N GLY A 188 -5.76 -12.87 7.81
CA GLY A 188 -6.58 -11.78 7.27
C GLY A 188 -5.75 -10.51 6.99
N ASP A 189 -6.41 -9.45 6.51
CA ASP A 189 -5.71 -8.21 6.19
C ASP A 189 -5.04 -7.59 7.44
N THR A 190 -3.72 -7.46 7.39
CA THR A 190 -2.85 -6.84 8.40
C THR A 190 -2.75 -5.33 8.24
N ASN A 191 -3.22 -4.80 7.10
CA ASN A 191 -2.94 -3.43 6.66
C ASN A 191 -3.84 -2.36 7.32
N LEU A 192 -4.88 -2.74 8.06
CA LEU A 192 -5.95 -1.82 8.46
C LEU A 192 -5.50 -0.58 9.24
N SER A 193 -4.47 -0.70 10.08
CA SER A 193 -4.00 0.42 10.93
C SER A 193 -2.73 1.09 10.42
N ILE A 194 -2.10 0.53 9.38
CA ILE A 194 -0.66 0.73 9.15
C ILE A 194 -0.34 1.20 7.74
N THR A 195 -1.04 0.71 6.72
CA THR A 195 -0.79 1.21 5.37
C THR A 195 -1.55 2.50 5.19
N GLN A 196 -1.00 3.57 5.75
CA GLN A 196 -1.27 4.90 5.25
C GLN A 196 -0.55 5.05 3.90
N SER A 197 -0.99 4.31 2.89
CA SER A 197 -0.50 4.52 1.54
C SER A 197 -1.27 5.70 0.94
N TYR A 198 -0.53 6.75 0.57
CA TYR A 198 -1.07 7.91 -0.16
C TYR A 198 -1.82 7.47 -1.43
N TYR A 199 -1.34 6.41 -2.07
CA TYR A 199 -2.09 5.68 -3.06
C TYR A 199 -3.28 4.98 -2.41
N GLN A 200 -4.47 5.54 -2.59
CA GLN A 200 -5.75 5.04 -2.06
C GLN A 200 -6.12 3.60 -2.47
N SER A 201 -5.31 2.91 -3.27
CA SER A 201 -5.53 1.50 -3.59
C SER A 201 -4.33 0.62 -3.27
N GLU A 202 -3.22 1.18 -2.79
CA GLU A 202 -2.01 0.42 -2.51
C GLU A 202 -2.14 -0.42 -1.24
N HIS A 203 -2.92 0.01 -0.25
CA HIS A 203 -3.30 -0.86 0.88
C HIS A 203 -4.10 -2.09 0.44
N MET A 204 -4.73 -2.04 -0.74
CA MET A 204 -5.39 -3.19 -1.38
C MET A 204 -4.45 -4.00 -2.28
N ILE A 205 -3.28 -3.45 -2.67
CA ILE A 205 -2.29 -4.18 -3.46
C ILE A 205 -1.59 -5.19 -2.54
N LEU A 206 -1.74 -6.47 -2.88
CA LEU A 206 -1.08 -7.54 -2.14
C LEU A 206 0.44 -7.49 -2.39
N ASN A 207 1.19 -7.25 -1.32
CA ASN A 207 2.64 -7.47 -1.30
C ASN A 207 2.95 -8.96 -1.59
N ASP A 208 4.07 -9.22 -2.26
CA ASP A 208 4.67 -10.55 -2.47
C ASP A 208 4.63 -11.42 -1.18
N GLY A 209 4.94 -10.85 -0.01
CA GLY A 209 4.85 -11.51 1.30
C GLY A 209 3.45 -12.03 1.63
N ALA A 210 2.42 -11.18 1.51
CA ALA A 210 1.03 -11.56 1.76
C ALA A 210 0.56 -12.63 0.76
N PHE A 211 0.93 -12.50 -0.52
CA PHE A 211 0.64 -13.49 -1.54
C PHE A 211 1.22 -14.87 -1.17
N TRP A 212 2.49 -14.93 -0.77
CA TRP A 212 3.15 -16.15 -0.33
C TRP A 212 2.50 -16.75 0.91
N GLN A 213 2.20 -15.93 1.91
CA GLN A 213 1.57 -16.34 3.15
C GLN A 213 0.21 -17.01 2.90
N ARG A 214 -0.65 -16.39 2.07
CA ARG A 214 -1.98 -16.93 1.73
C ARG A 214 -1.90 -18.20 0.89
N THR A 215 -0.99 -18.24 -0.07
CA THR A 215 -0.74 -19.44 -0.89
C THR A 215 -0.29 -20.60 -0.01
N LEU A 216 0.64 -20.35 0.91
CA LEU A 216 1.10 -21.35 1.87
C LEU A 216 -0.04 -21.81 2.79
N ALA A 217 -0.89 -20.91 3.29
CA ALA A 217 -2.04 -21.26 4.12
C ALA A 217 -3.01 -22.24 3.41
N VAL A 218 -3.26 -22.03 2.11
CA VAL A 218 -4.06 -22.94 1.29
C VAL A 218 -3.36 -24.29 1.14
N LEU A 219 -2.06 -24.32 0.83
CA LEU A 219 -1.29 -25.55 0.72
C LEU A 219 -1.27 -26.35 2.03
N VAL A 220 -1.17 -25.66 3.18
CA VAL A 220 -1.27 -26.25 4.51
C VAL A 220 -2.65 -26.87 4.73
N CYS A 221 -3.74 -26.17 4.36
CA CYS A 221 -5.09 -26.73 4.46
C CYS A 221 -5.24 -28.03 3.64
N PHE A 222 -4.70 -28.06 2.42
CA PHE A 222 -4.70 -29.27 1.60
C PHE A 222 -3.88 -30.39 2.24
N PHE A 223 -2.69 -30.09 2.78
CA PHE A 223 -1.85 -31.07 3.46
C PHE A 223 -2.54 -31.66 4.70
N VAL A 224 -3.13 -30.80 5.54
CA VAL A 224 -3.86 -31.23 6.74
C VAL A 224 -5.03 -32.14 6.36
N PHE A 225 -5.83 -31.74 5.38
CA PHE A 225 -7.00 -32.52 5.02
C PHE A 225 -6.68 -33.85 4.33
N PHE A 226 -5.74 -33.88 3.37
CA PHE A 226 -5.45 -35.08 2.59
C PHE A 226 -4.47 -36.05 3.26
N VAL A 227 -3.48 -35.53 3.98
CA VAL A 227 -2.42 -36.36 4.59
C VAL A 227 -2.73 -36.60 6.05
N SER A 228 -3.08 -35.54 6.78
CA SER A 228 -3.16 -35.60 8.23
C SER A 228 -4.45 -36.27 8.72
N ILE A 229 -5.63 -35.88 8.25
CA ILE A 229 -6.92 -36.44 8.71
C ILE A 229 -7.01 -37.97 8.58
N PRO A 230 -6.56 -38.61 7.49
CA PRO A 230 -6.52 -40.07 7.39
C PRO A 230 -5.51 -40.72 8.35
N LEU A 231 -4.36 -40.09 8.61
CA LEU A 231 -3.33 -40.60 9.54
C LEU A 231 -3.75 -40.46 11.01
N LEU A 232 -4.49 -39.40 11.34
CA LEU A 232 -4.98 -39.11 12.69
C LEU A 232 -5.95 -40.14 13.27
N ARG A 233 -6.59 -40.88 12.36
CA ARG A 233 -7.50 -41.97 12.67
C ARG A 233 -6.76 -43.28 13.00
N LYS A 234 -5.43 -43.34 12.83
CA LYS A 234 -4.62 -44.55 13.07
C LYS A 234 -3.96 -44.65 14.47
N GLY A 235 -3.93 -43.59 15.30
CA GLY A 235 -3.47 -43.71 16.70
C GLY A 235 -3.11 -42.40 17.44
N ARG A 236 -2.98 -42.47 18.78
CA ARG A 236 -2.77 -41.31 19.68
C ARG A 236 -1.43 -40.57 19.45
N LYS A 237 -0.35 -41.30 19.11
CA LYS A 237 0.97 -40.71 18.80
C LYS A 237 0.96 -39.88 17.51
N ALA A 238 0.19 -40.32 16.51
CA ALA A 238 0.00 -39.57 15.26
C ALA A 238 -0.76 -38.26 15.49
N ARG A 239 -1.66 -38.20 16.50
CA ARG A 239 -2.38 -36.96 16.87
C ARG A 239 -1.46 -35.90 17.43
N ILE A 240 -0.54 -36.27 18.32
CA ILE A 240 0.42 -35.33 18.94
C ILE A 240 1.42 -34.81 17.91
N LEU A 241 2.02 -35.69 17.12
CA LEU A 241 2.97 -35.30 16.06
C LEU A 241 2.35 -34.31 15.07
N MET A 242 1.06 -34.46 14.79
CA MET A 242 0.34 -33.64 13.83
C MET A 242 -0.09 -32.28 14.40
N ILE A 243 -0.39 -32.18 15.70
CA ILE A 243 -0.53 -30.87 16.37
C ILE A 243 0.78 -30.09 16.26
N VAL A 244 1.92 -30.76 16.46
CA VAL A 244 3.25 -30.17 16.29
C VAL A 244 3.50 -29.79 14.83
N CYS A 245 3.15 -30.64 13.84
CA CYS A 245 3.28 -30.29 12.43
C CYS A 245 2.38 -29.11 12.04
N LEU A 246 1.13 -29.05 12.51
CA LEU A 246 0.22 -27.92 12.30
C LEU A 246 0.83 -26.63 12.85
N LEU A 247 1.34 -26.64 14.09
CA LEU A 247 2.00 -25.50 14.72
C LEU A 247 3.26 -25.06 13.96
N VAL A 248 4.15 -25.99 13.61
CA VAL A 248 5.39 -25.70 12.87
C VAL A 248 5.09 -25.16 11.47
N PHE A 249 4.08 -25.71 10.77
CA PHE A 249 3.69 -25.24 9.45
C PHE A 249 2.91 -23.92 9.48
N THR A 250 2.12 -23.63 10.53
CA THR A 250 1.54 -22.28 10.72
C THR A 250 2.64 -21.24 10.97
N CYS A 251 3.75 -21.64 11.60
CA CYS A 251 4.92 -20.78 11.74
C CYS A 251 5.73 -20.63 10.43
N LEU A 252 5.62 -21.56 9.47
CA LEU A 252 6.27 -21.42 8.15
C LEU A 252 5.75 -20.24 7.35
N ALA A 253 4.48 -19.86 7.56
CA ALA A 253 3.91 -18.62 7.02
C ALA A 253 4.67 -17.37 7.49
N GLY A 254 5.38 -17.47 8.62
CA GLY A 254 6.24 -16.43 9.14
C GLY A 254 7.62 -16.31 8.49
N PHE A 255 8.05 -17.28 7.69
CA PHE A 255 9.26 -17.12 6.88
C PHE A 255 8.97 -16.48 5.51
N ALA A 256 7.70 -16.16 5.22
CA ALA A 256 7.38 -15.32 4.07
C ALA A 256 7.97 -13.92 4.28
N PRO A 257 8.41 -13.21 3.22
CA PRO A 257 8.92 -11.85 3.32
C PRO A 257 7.99 -11.00 4.17
N SER A 258 8.48 -10.47 5.29
CA SER A 258 7.67 -9.71 6.23
C SER A 258 7.23 -8.41 5.58
N GLN A 259 5.95 -8.05 5.69
CA GLN A 259 5.53 -6.67 5.53
C GLN A 259 6.12 -5.88 6.71
N LYS A 260 7.14 -5.02 6.52
CA LYS A 260 7.42 -4.05 7.58
C LYS A 260 6.34 -2.99 7.57
N ILE A 261 5.78 -2.86 8.75
CA ILE A 261 4.75 -1.94 9.14
C ILE A 261 5.46 -0.61 9.43
N THR A 262 5.63 0.25 8.42
CA THR A 262 6.18 1.60 8.63
C THR A 262 5.04 2.61 8.58
N ASP A 263 4.70 3.14 9.75
CA ASP A 263 3.76 4.27 9.86
C ASP A 263 4.49 5.54 9.42
N VAL A 264 4.19 6.02 8.21
CA VAL A 264 4.76 7.26 7.69
C VAL A 264 3.71 8.36 7.84
N THR A 265 3.68 8.98 9.01
CA THR A 265 2.75 10.06 9.39
C THR A 265 3.47 11.36 9.74
N SER A 266 3.53 12.31 8.81
CA SER A 266 4.03 13.67 9.09
C SER A 266 3.70 14.67 7.98
N GLU A 267 2.85 15.66 8.29
CA GLU A 267 2.71 16.87 7.47
C GLU A 267 4.00 17.69 7.60
N TYR A 268 4.79 17.78 6.52
CA TYR A 268 6.03 18.56 6.52
C TYR A 268 5.81 19.92 5.88
N LYS A 269 6.17 20.99 6.61
CA LYS A 269 6.21 22.35 6.08
C LYS A 269 7.66 22.77 5.91
N PHE A 270 7.98 23.34 4.75
CA PHE A 270 9.26 23.99 4.55
C PHE A 270 9.39 25.21 5.48
N ASN A 271 10.62 25.53 5.91
CA ASN A 271 10.84 26.65 6.82
C ASN A 271 10.79 27.97 6.05
N ASP A 272 10.08 28.98 6.55
CA ASP A 272 9.90 30.26 5.82
C ASP A 272 11.17 31.12 5.78
N ALA A 273 12.08 30.89 6.75
CA ALA A 273 13.35 31.60 6.87
C ALA A 273 14.41 31.01 5.93
N VAL A 274 14.40 31.46 4.68
CA VAL A 274 15.45 31.16 3.70
C VAL A 274 16.61 32.17 3.86
N PRO A 275 17.86 31.73 4.05
CA PRO A 275 19.01 32.62 4.10
C PRO A 275 19.17 33.37 2.78
N ASP A 276 19.32 34.69 2.82
CA ASP A 276 19.38 35.52 1.61
C ASP A 276 20.80 35.65 1.01
N TYR A 277 21.77 34.92 1.57
CA TYR A 277 23.20 35.29 1.51
C TYR A 277 24.09 34.41 0.62
N ALA A 278 23.57 33.46 -0.15
CA ALA A 278 24.43 32.49 -0.84
C ALA A 278 24.48 32.70 -2.36
N ASP A 279 25.58 33.30 -2.83
CA ASP A 279 25.97 33.29 -4.24
C ASP A 279 26.50 31.90 -4.61
N PHE A 280 25.59 31.00 -5.00
CA PHE A 280 25.95 29.74 -5.63
C PHE A 280 25.01 29.42 -6.78
N THR A 281 25.48 28.58 -7.70
CA THR A 281 24.67 28.02 -8.78
C THR A 281 24.90 26.53 -8.89
N ILE A 282 23.81 25.78 -9.06
CA ILE A 282 23.88 24.36 -9.38
C ILE A 282 23.63 24.22 -10.88
N SER A 283 24.55 23.59 -11.59
CA SER A 283 24.51 23.49 -13.05
C SER A 283 23.98 22.15 -13.54
N SER A 284 24.27 21.08 -12.81
CA SER A 284 23.78 19.75 -13.14
C SER A 284 23.77 18.78 -11.96
N TYR A 285 22.96 17.74 -12.11
CA TYR A 285 22.80 16.62 -11.19
C TYR A 285 23.04 15.31 -11.92
N ASP A 286 23.93 14.50 -11.38
CA ASP A 286 24.08 13.09 -11.71
C ASP A 286 23.59 12.27 -10.52
N MET A 287 22.48 11.54 -10.69
CA MET A 287 21.80 10.84 -9.61
C MET A 287 21.64 9.36 -9.89
N GLN A 288 21.82 8.54 -8.86
CA GLN A 288 21.45 7.14 -8.86
C GLN A 288 20.45 6.87 -7.74
N ILE A 289 19.20 6.61 -8.12
CA ILE A 289 18.11 6.30 -7.20
C ILE A 289 17.99 4.79 -7.04
N ASN A 290 18.05 4.34 -5.79
CA ASN A 290 17.87 2.95 -5.41
C ASN A 290 16.53 2.82 -4.68
N HIS A 291 15.55 2.27 -5.38
CA HIS A 291 14.26 1.89 -4.79
C HIS A 291 14.29 0.45 -4.30
N GLY A 292 14.32 0.27 -2.98
CA GLY A 292 14.18 -1.04 -2.37
C GLY A 292 12.71 -1.47 -2.36
N ARG A 293 12.39 -2.64 -2.94
CA ARG A 293 11.05 -3.25 -2.78
C ARG A 293 10.71 -3.59 -1.33
N GLU A 294 11.72 -3.63 -0.46
CA GLU A 294 11.57 -3.84 0.97
C GLU A 294 11.36 -2.49 1.66
N ASP A 295 10.15 -2.29 2.21
CA ASP A 295 9.93 -1.45 3.39
C ASP A 295 10.12 0.06 3.22
N HIS A 296 9.60 0.65 2.13
CA HIS A 296 9.57 2.11 1.93
C HIS A 296 10.95 2.78 1.95
N LEU A 297 12.03 2.00 1.82
CA LEU A 297 13.39 2.49 1.87
C LEU A 297 13.69 3.32 0.63
N PHE A 298 13.87 4.62 0.82
CA PHE A 298 14.37 5.53 -0.19
C PHE A 298 15.86 5.76 0.02
N SER A 299 16.65 5.58 -1.04
CA SER A 299 18.07 5.96 -1.00
C SER A 299 18.56 6.40 -2.37
N TYR A 300 19.50 7.34 -2.38
CA TYR A 300 20.14 7.79 -3.59
C TYR A 300 21.56 8.29 -3.35
N VAL A 301 22.35 8.28 -4.42
CA VAL A 301 23.60 9.00 -4.53
C VAL A 301 23.39 10.14 -5.53
N ALA A 302 23.81 11.35 -5.18
CA ALA A 302 23.67 12.52 -6.05
C ALA A 302 24.97 13.32 -6.09
N ASP A 303 25.48 13.56 -7.30
CA ASP A 303 26.63 14.42 -7.57
C ASP A 303 26.13 15.73 -8.20
N LEU A 304 26.39 16.84 -7.53
CA LEU A 304 25.96 18.18 -7.94
C LEU A 304 27.18 18.97 -8.44
N ASN A 305 27.10 19.50 -9.66
CA ASN A 305 28.11 20.45 -10.16
C ASN A 305 27.76 21.86 -9.68
N VAL A 306 28.47 22.33 -8.66
CA VAL A 306 28.21 23.61 -7.99
C VAL A 306 29.30 24.62 -8.31
N SER A 307 28.90 25.86 -8.56
CA SER A 307 29.78 27.03 -8.60
C SER A 307 29.45 27.95 -7.43
N THR A 308 30.43 28.29 -6.59
CA THR A 308 30.22 29.23 -5.47
C THR A 308 31.51 29.99 -5.14
N LYS A 309 31.34 31.17 -4.52
CA LYS A 309 32.43 31.93 -3.89
C LYS A 309 32.36 31.91 -2.37
N SER A 310 31.31 31.30 -1.82
CA SER A 310 31.04 31.22 -0.39
C SER A 310 31.66 29.95 0.18
N ASP A 311 32.28 30.06 1.36
CA ASP A 311 32.72 28.88 2.12
C ASP A 311 31.52 28.08 2.69
N GLN A 312 30.30 28.60 2.58
CA GLN A 312 29.09 27.93 3.04
C GLN A 312 28.04 27.86 1.93
N ILE A 313 27.52 26.66 1.66
CA ILE A 313 26.42 26.44 0.70
C ILE A 313 25.16 26.00 1.48
N PRO A 314 24.08 26.80 1.47
CA PRO A 314 22.78 26.38 1.99
C PRO A 314 22.00 25.61 0.92
N LEU A 315 21.50 24.43 1.27
CA LEU A 315 20.67 23.58 0.42
C LEU A 315 19.38 23.22 1.14
N ALA A 316 18.28 23.12 0.39
CA ALA A 316 17.03 22.57 0.90
C ALA A 316 17.02 21.06 0.74
N LEU A 317 16.73 20.36 1.84
CA LEU A 317 16.52 18.91 1.87
C LEU A 317 15.65 18.59 3.07
N TRP A 318 14.62 17.76 2.89
CA TRP A 318 13.74 17.38 4.00
C TRP A 318 14.49 16.87 5.24
N ASP A 319 14.06 17.28 6.43
CA ASP A 319 14.74 16.99 7.70
C ASP A 319 14.89 15.49 8.01
N PHE A 320 13.95 14.67 7.56
CA PHE A 320 13.92 13.20 7.68
C PHE A 320 14.74 12.45 6.61
N MET A 321 15.44 13.17 5.73
CA MET A 321 16.40 12.59 4.79
C MET A 321 17.78 12.55 5.44
N ASP A 322 18.22 11.37 5.84
CA ASP A 322 19.49 11.19 6.54
C ASP A 322 20.65 11.22 5.54
N VAL A 323 21.51 12.24 5.65
CA VAL A 323 22.74 12.36 4.87
C VAL A 323 23.80 11.46 5.52
N GLN A 324 24.08 10.31 4.88
CA GLN A 324 25.03 9.31 5.35
C GLN A 324 26.48 9.76 5.12
N SER A 325 26.73 10.40 3.99
CA SER A 325 28.03 10.97 3.66
C SER A 325 27.88 12.17 2.73
N LEU A 326 28.80 13.12 2.89
CA LEU A 326 28.90 14.33 2.09
C LEU A 326 30.37 14.60 1.76
N SER A 327 30.68 14.88 0.49
CA SER A 327 32.04 15.21 0.06
C SER A 327 32.07 16.28 -1.01
N TRP A 328 33.12 17.11 -0.99
CA TRP A 328 33.46 18.07 -2.04
C TRP A 328 34.70 17.57 -2.80
N ASN A 329 34.57 17.36 -4.11
CA ASN A 329 35.63 16.81 -4.97
C ASN A 329 36.25 15.52 -4.39
N GLY A 330 35.42 14.67 -3.77
CA GLY A 330 35.82 13.41 -3.14
C GLY A 330 36.38 13.53 -1.71
N ALA A 331 36.61 14.73 -1.19
CA ALA A 331 37.03 14.94 0.21
C ALA A 331 35.82 15.17 1.12
N SER A 332 35.74 14.47 2.24
CA SER A 332 34.61 14.64 3.18
C SER A 332 34.55 16.06 3.74
N VAL A 333 33.35 16.64 3.78
CA VAL A 333 33.10 18.00 4.29
C VAL A 333 32.07 17.99 5.42
N PRO A 334 32.24 18.84 6.44
CA PRO A 334 31.25 18.95 7.50
C PRO A 334 29.99 19.69 7.01
N PHE A 335 28.86 19.36 7.63
CA PHE A 335 27.60 20.08 7.43
C PHE A 335 26.89 20.28 8.76
N SER A 336 26.02 21.27 8.81
CA SER A 336 25.05 21.46 9.89
C SER A 336 23.65 21.49 9.31
N ARG A 337 22.65 21.13 10.12
CA ARG A 337 21.25 21.08 9.69
C ARG A 337 20.40 21.92 10.62
N ASP A 338 19.54 22.74 10.04
CA ASP A 338 18.43 23.39 10.71
C ASP A 338 17.12 23.02 10.01
N ARG A 339 16.40 22.05 10.58
CA ARG A 339 15.19 21.47 9.99
C ARG A 339 15.46 21.03 8.53
N ASN A 340 14.81 21.68 7.57
CA ASN A 340 14.86 21.36 6.13
C ASN A 340 15.98 22.09 5.38
N LEU A 341 16.86 22.80 6.10
CA LEU A 341 18.03 23.47 5.55
C LEU A 341 19.31 22.75 5.96
N LEU A 342 20.15 22.47 4.98
CA LEU A 342 21.46 21.87 5.13
C LEU A 342 22.52 22.90 4.77
N PHE A 343 23.40 23.21 5.73
CA PHE A 343 24.50 24.14 5.52
C PHE A 343 25.81 23.35 5.39
N VAL A 344 26.32 23.28 4.17
CA VAL A 344 27.57 22.61 3.84
C VAL A 344 28.72 23.59 4.03
N GLN A 345 29.75 23.19 4.78
CA GLN A 345 30.93 24.00 5.02
C GLN A 345 32.08 23.51 4.13
N LEU A 346 32.48 24.35 3.17
CA LEU A 346 33.60 24.08 2.29
C LEU A 346 34.94 24.44 2.96
N PRO A 347 36.05 23.80 2.54
CA PRO A 347 37.38 24.19 3.00
C PRO A 347 37.72 25.62 2.57
N SER A 348 38.42 26.38 3.42
CA SER A 348 38.92 27.70 3.06
C SER A 348 39.85 27.63 1.85
N GLY A 349 39.59 28.43 0.82
CA GLY A 349 40.35 28.41 -0.44
C GLY A 349 39.96 27.27 -1.39
N HIS A 350 38.72 26.78 -1.29
CA HIS A 350 38.14 25.83 -2.25
C HIS A 350 38.17 26.38 -3.69
N THR A 351 38.10 25.47 -4.66
CA THR A 351 37.92 25.83 -6.07
C THR A 351 36.52 26.41 -6.28
N GLU A 352 36.39 27.51 -7.03
CA GLU A 352 35.07 28.15 -7.29
C GLU A 352 34.05 27.18 -7.90
N THR A 353 34.51 26.15 -8.60
CA THR A 353 33.69 25.05 -9.13
C THR A 353 34.10 23.72 -8.54
N GLY A 354 33.14 22.84 -8.32
CA GLY A 354 33.39 21.48 -7.84
C GLY A 354 32.15 20.61 -7.80
N ILE A 355 32.39 19.35 -7.43
CA ILE A 355 31.36 18.32 -7.33
C ILE A 355 31.04 18.11 -5.85
N LEU A 356 29.78 18.32 -5.49
CA LEU A 356 29.25 18.00 -4.18
C LEU A 356 28.50 16.66 -4.25
N SER A 357 29.05 15.64 -3.61
CA SER A 357 28.50 14.27 -3.63
C SER A 357 27.75 13.97 -2.34
N PHE A 358 26.51 13.54 -2.49
CA PHE A 358 25.60 13.14 -1.42
C PHE A 358 25.32 11.66 -1.46
N HIS A 359 25.28 11.04 -0.28
CA HIS A 359 24.62 9.75 -0.09
C HIS A 359 23.51 9.94 0.93
N VAL A 360 22.26 9.76 0.50
CA VAL A 360 21.06 10.03 1.30
C VAL A 360 20.23 8.77 1.44
N ARG A 361 19.67 8.59 2.63
CA ARG A 361 18.77 7.49 2.97
C ARG A 361 17.59 8.01 3.78
N SER A 362 16.41 7.47 3.54
CA SER A 362 15.24 7.73 4.36
C SER A 362 14.33 6.51 4.42
N GLU A 363 13.82 6.23 5.61
CA GLU A 363 12.76 5.24 5.87
C GLU A 363 11.41 5.93 6.16
N LYS A 364 11.38 7.26 6.07
CA LYS A 364 10.25 8.13 6.47
C LYS A 364 9.71 8.98 5.33
N TYR A 365 10.18 8.78 4.10
CA TYR A 365 9.67 9.50 2.95
C TYR A 365 8.32 8.93 2.53
N GLY A 366 7.24 9.65 2.85
CA GLY A 366 5.86 9.17 2.69
C GLY A 366 5.44 8.90 1.25
N ASP A 367 6.09 9.52 0.29
CA ASP A 367 5.78 9.37 -1.13
C ASP A 367 6.58 8.21 -1.78
N MET A 368 7.21 7.34 -0.98
CA MET A 368 7.91 6.12 -1.41
C MET A 368 7.25 4.87 -0.83
N ASN A 369 6.85 3.95 -1.71
CA ASN A 369 6.19 2.70 -1.33
C ASN A 369 6.77 1.50 -2.07
N PRO A 370 6.54 0.25 -1.61
CA PRO A 370 7.13 -0.95 -2.22
C PRO A 370 6.86 -1.08 -3.73
N THR A 371 5.72 -0.58 -4.20
CA THR A 371 5.29 -0.73 -5.60
C THR A 371 5.18 0.56 -6.39
N SER A 372 5.36 1.72 -5.74
CA SER A 372 5.20 3.03 -6.37
C SER A 372 6.01 4.11 -5.64
N PHE A 373 6.30 5.21 -6.32
CA PHE A 373 6.83 6.41 -5.70
C PHE A 373 6.47 7.67 -6.48
N GLU A 374 6.41 8.79 -5.76
CA GLU A 374 6.20 10.12 -6.32
C GLU A 374 7.35 11.03 -5.87
N LEU A 375 8.25 11.32 -6.80
CA LEU A 375 9.34 12.26 -6.62
C LEU A 375 9.02 13.49 -7.46
N LEU A 376 8.42 14.50 -6.83
CA LEU A 376 7.94 15.69 -7.52
C LEU A 376 9.08 16.71 -7.66
N SER A 377 9.18 17.36 -8.81
CA SER A 377 10.19 18.39 -9.08
C SER A 377 10.14 19.57 -8.10
N THR A 378 8.96 19.82 -7.51
CA THR A 378 8.70 20.96 -6.60
C THR A 378 9.01 20.68 -5.13
N LEU A 379 9.48 19.49 -4.78
CA LEU A 379 9.70 19.08 -3.38
C LEU A 379 11.18 18.81 -3.09
N PRO A 380 11.72 19.26 -1.93
CA PRO A 380 13.11 19.06 -1.54
C PRO A 380 13.41 17.63 -1.04
N TRP A 381 13.03 16.62 -1.84
CA TRP A 381 13.45 15.23 -1.65
C TRP A 381 14.89 14.98 -2.12
N TYR A 382 15.43 15.88 -2.94
CA TYR A 382 16.84 15.99 -3.33
C TYR A 382 17.40 17.35 -2.87
N PRO A 383 18.73 17.51 -2.76
CA PRO A 383 19.33 18.79 -2.39
C PRO A 383 19.08 19.80 -3.51
N MET A 384 18.35 20.87 -3.23
CA MET A 384 18.01 21.92 -4.20
C MET A 384 18.26 23.31 -3.60
N ASP A 385 18.13 24.37 -4.41
CA ASP A 385 18.21 25.75 -3.91
C ASP A 385 17.06 26.02 -2.91
N PRO A 386 17.35 26.57 -1.71
CA PRO A 386 16.31 26.97 -0.76
C PRO A 386 15.24 27.94 -1.29
N LYS A 387 15.60 28.83 -2.23
CA LYS A 387 14.65 29.77 -2.86
C LYS A 387 13.70 29.02 -3.80
N GLU A 388 14.22 28.05 -4.55
CA GLU A 388 13.41 27.14 -5.37
C GLU A 388 12.49 26.28 -4.50
N ALA A 389 12.99 25.69 -3.41
CA ALA A 389 12.17 24.87 -2.52
C ALA A 389 11.03 25.65 -1.85
N LYS A 390 11.22 26.94 -1.57
CA LYS A 390 10.21 27.83 -0.96
C LYS A 390 9.14 28.26 -1.97
N ASP A 391 9.55 28.63 -3.18
CA ASP A 391 8.65 29.09 -4.25
C ASP A 391 9.12 28.59 -5.63
N PRO A 392 8.79 27.33 -5.97
CA PRO A 392 9.27 26.71 -7.21
C PRO A 392 8.69 27.38 -8.46
N LEU A 393 7.54 28.03 -8.38
CA LEU A 393 6.90 28.66 -9.53
C LEU A 393 7.68 29.90 -10.00
N HIS A 394 8.26 30.66 -9.06
CA HIS A 394 8.92 31.93 -9.38
C HIS A 394 10.45 31.88 -9.33
N HIS A 395 11.03 30.93 -8.58
CA HIS A 395 12.48 30.86 -8.38
C HIS A 395 13.15 29.61 -8.97
N ALA A 396 12.39 28.62 -9.46
CA ALA A 396 13.02 27.44 -10.08
C ALA A 396 13.80 27.83 -11.33
N ILE A 397 14.94 27.15 -11.52
CA ILE A 397 15.85 27.35 -12.65
C ILE A 397 15.97 26.05 -13.43
N LYS A 398 16.22 26.12 -14.73
CA LYS A 398 16.45 24.91 -15.53
C LYS A 398 17.86 24.39 -15.30
N GLU A 399 17.95 23.18 -14.79
CA GLU A 399 19.21 22.51 -14.50
C GLU A 399 19.31 21.22 -15.34
N LYS A 400 20.53 20.75 -15.57
CA LYS A 400 20.75 19.51 -16.33
C LYS A 400 20.67 18.30 -15.40
N PHE A 401 19.79 17.37 -15.70
CA PHE A 401 19.62 16.14 -14.94
C PHE A 401 20.06 14.91 -15.73
N SER A 402 20.68 13.98 -15.01
CA SER A 402 21.08 12.65 -15.46
C SER A 402 20.78 11.69 -14.32
N VAL A 403 19.68 10.94 -14.43
CA VAL A 403 19.14 10.11 -13.34
C VAL A 403 19.07 8.66 -13.76
N LYS A 404 19.79 7.80 -13.05
CA LYS A 404 19.67 6.35 -13.17
C LYS A 404 18.70 5.85 -12.11
N VAL A 405 17.64 5.16 -12.56
CA VAL A 405 16.61 4.63 -11.67
C VAL A 405 16.55 3.12 -11.86
N ASN A 406 16.81 2.36 -10.80
CA ASN A 406 16.70 0.90 -10.85
C ASN A 406 15.28 0.45 -10.50
N VAL A 407 14.42 0.32 -11.51
CA VAL A 407 13.04 -0.15 -11.37
C VAL A 407 12.75 -1.31 -12.33
N LYS A 408 11.86 -2.24 -11.91
CA LYS A 408 11.50 -3.43 -12.70
C LYS A 408 10.85 -3.09 -14.05
N ASP A 409 10.06 -2.01 -14.09
CA ASP A 409 9.40 -1.53 -15.31
C ASP A 409 9.78 -0.06 -15.57
N PHE A 410 11.00 0.14 -16.07
CA PHE A 410 11.51 1.47 -16.44
C PHE A 410 10.68 2.16 -17.52
N ARG A 411 10.04 1.39 -18.42
CA ARG A 411 9.21 1.96 -19.49
C ARG A 411 7.94 2.59 -18.93
N GLY A 412 7.36 2.00 -17.88
CA GLY A 412 6.18 2.50 -17.18
C GLY A 412 6.42 3.74 -16.29
N LEU A 413 7.67 4.16 -16.06
CA LEU A 413 7.98 5.36 -15.26
C LEU A 413 7.47 6.63 -15.96
N VAL A 414 6.66 7.45 -15.31
CA VAL A 414 6.28 8.77 -15.84
C VAL A 414 7.30 9.81 -15.39
N THR A 415 7.79 10.63 -16.32
CA THR A 415 8.82 11.63 -16.04
C THR A 415 8.83 12.75 -17.07
N ASN A 416 9.37 13.91 -16.69
CA ASN A 416 9.69 15.04 -17.57
C ASN A 416 11.07 14.93 -18.23
N LEU A 417 11.82 13.86 -17.97
CA LEU A 417 13.13 13.60 -18.58
C LEU A 417 13.02 12.63 -19.78
N SER A 418 13.98 12.70 -20.69
CA SER A 418 14.08 11.77 -21.82
C SER A 418 14.60 10.42 -21.36
N LYS A 419 13.92 9.33 -21.74
CA LYS A 419 14.31 7.94 -21.42
C LYS A 419 15.33 7.40 -22.43
N ASN A 420 16.47 6.96 -21.92
CA ASN A 420 17.50 6.28 -22.72
C ASN A 420 17.47 4.75 -22.50
N GLU A 421 18.05 3.99 -23.43
CA GLU A 421 18.04 2.51 -23.41
C GLU A 421 18.70 1.89 -22.17
N ASN A 422 19.66 2.60 -21.55
CA ASN A 422 20.43 2.13 -20.40
C ASN A 422 19.76 2.38 -19.04
N GLN A 423 18.45 2.59 -19.01
CA GLN A 423 17.69 2.99 -17.80
C GLN A 423 18.19 4.32 -17.18
N THR A 424 18.71 5.20 -18.03
CA THR A 424 19.13 6.55 -17.67
C THR A 424 18.11 7.54 -18.21
N LEU A 425 17.77 8.53 -17.38
CA LEU A 425 16.89 9.64 -17.70
C LEU A 425 17.74 10.89 -17.84
N THR A 426 17.59 11.64 -18.92
CA THR A 426 18.39 12.84 -19.14
C THR A 426 17.53 14.00 -19.65
N GLY A 427 17.81 15.22 -19.23
CA GLY A 427 17.06 16.39 -19.69
C GLY A 427 17.48 17.67 -18.99
N VAL A 428 16.87 18.78 -19.41
CA VAL A 428 17.04 20.11 -18.79
C VAL A 428 15.66 20.59 -18.37
N THR A 429 15.42 20.72 -17.06
CA THR A 429 14.08 20.93 -16.48
C THR A 429 14.14 21.69 -15.15
N TYR A 430 12.99 22.18 -14.66
CA TYR A 430 12.81 22.85 -13.36
C TYR A 430 12.68 21.84 -12.21
N GLY A 431 13.62 20.90 -12.14
CA GLY A 431 13.60 19.75 -11.24
C GLY A 431 13.06 18.46 -11.88
N PRO A 432 13.52 17.29 -11.42
CA PRO A 432 13.14 16.01 -12.00
C PRO A 432 11.81 15.53 -11.41
N THR A 433 10.82 15.30 -12.28
CA THR A 433 9.58 14.62 -11.92
C THR A 433 9.73 13.15 -12.24
N LEU A 434 9.61 12.27 -11.24
CA LEU A 434 9.68 10.82 -11.39
C LEU A 434 8.51 10.16 -10.66
N LEU A 435 7.56 9.61 -11.43
CA LEU A 435 6.38 8.92 -10.90
C LEU A 435 6.43 7.46 -11.33
N TYR A 436 6.62 6.56 -10.37
CA TYR A 436 6.56 5.13 -10.59
C TYR A 436 5.26 4.59 -10.01
N GLY A 437 4.46 3.91 -10.83
CA GLY A 437 3.17 3.39 -10.39
C GLY A 437 2.17 3.31 -11.54
N PRO A 438 0.91 2.97 -11.24
CA PRO A 438 -0.12 2.83 -12.24
C PRO A 438 -0.67 4.20 -12.67
N PHE A 439 0.01 4.88 -13.58
CA PHE A 439 -0.42 6.15 -14.18
C PHE A 439 -0.91 5.98 -15.62
N THR A 440 -1.84 6.84 -16.03
CA THR A 440 -2.26 7.05 -17.41
C THR A 440 -1.94 8.50 -17.79
N GLN A 441 -1.41 8.70 -18.99
CA GLN A 441 -1.13 10.02 -19.53
C GLN A 441 -2.20 10.39 -20.57
N GLU A 442 -2.90 11.48 -20.32
CA GLU A 442 -3.65 12.23 -21.32
C GLU A 442 -2.76 13.35 -21.88
N THR A 443 -3.23 14.06 -22.92
CA THR A 443 -2.43 15.07 -23.64
C THR A 443 -1.79 16.13 -22.74
N ASP A 444 -2.49 16.59 -21.70
CA ASP A 444 -2.12 17.68 -20.79
C ASP A 444 -2.16 17.26 -19.31
N LEU A 445 -2.53 16.01 -19.01
CA LEU A 445 -2.81 15.58 -17.64
C LEU A 445 -2.38 14.13 -17.41
N THR A 446 -1.49 13.92 -16.45
CA THR A 446 -1.15 12.59 -15.94
C THR A 446 -2.03 12.27 -14.73
N ILE A 447 -2.68 11.10 -14.74
CA ILE A 447 -3.68 10.72 -13.74
C ILE A 447 -3.36 9.31 -13.23
N PRO A 448 -3.45 9.05 -11.91
CA PRO A 448 -3.40 7.70 -11.40
C PRO A 448 -4.55 6.86 -11.95
N LYS A 449 -4.31 5.61 -12.33
CA LYS A 449 -5.31 4.72 -12.97
C LYS A 449 -6.54 4.44 -12.12
N PHE A 450 -6.51 4.77 -10.84
CA PHE A 450 -7.65 4.64 -9.93
C PHE A 450 -8.48 5.91 -9.80
N ILE A 451 -8.10 7.01 -10.47
CA ILE A 451 -8.90 8.23 -10.53
C ILE A 451 -9.54 8.32 -11.91
N SER A 452 -10.83 8.64 -11.95
CA SER A 452 -11.53 8.81 -13.22
C SER A 452 -11.11 10.12 -13.90
N LEU A 453 -11.06 10.14 -15.24
CA LEU A 453 -10.75 11.36 -15.99
C LEU A 453 -11.72 12.50 -15.65
N LYS A 454 -13.00 12.17 -15.41
CA LYS A 454 -14.04 13.14 -15.05
C LYS A 454 -13.75 13.80 -13.70
N GLU A 455 -13.38 13.02 -12.69
CA GLU A 455 -13.00 13.52 -11.36
C GLU A 455 -11.75 14.39 -11.44
N ALA A 456 -10.71 13.92 -12.15
CA ALA A 456 -9.48 14.66 -12.36
C ALA A 456 -9.74 16.01 -13.05
N ARG A 457 -10.55 16.03 -14.11
CA ARG A 457 -10.92 17.26 -14.83
C ARG A 457 -11.74 18.20 -13.97
N ALA A 458 -12.68 17.70 -13.18
CA ALA A 458 -13.46 18.52 -12.26
C ALA A 458 -12.56 19.23 -11.23
N ALA A 459 -11.56 18.52 -10.70
CA ALA A 459 -10.58 19.10 -9.78
C ALA A 459 -9.72 20.17 -10.47
N VAL A 460 -9.21 19.91 -11.68
CA VAL A 460 -8.45 20.90 -12.47
C VAL A 460 -9.31 22.14 -12.78
N SER A 461 -10.58 21.96 -13.16
CA SER A 461 -11.50 23.07 -13.38
C SER A 461 -11.72 23.92 -12.12
N GLN A 462 -11.85 23.29 -10.96
CA GLN A 462 -11.97 23.99 -9.68
C GLN A 462 -10.71 24.83 -9.37
N VAL A 463 -9.51 24.29 -9.61
CA VAL A 463 -8.25 25.04 -9.46
C VAL A 463 -8.22 26.24 -10.42
N ALA A 464 -8.60 26.04 -11.68
CA ALA A 464 -8.64 27.11 -12.67
C ALA A 464 -9.64 28.22 -12.28
N GLU A 465 -10.80 27.86 -11.74
CA GLU A 465 -11.78 28.81 -11.20
C GLU A 465 -11.22 29.63 -10.04
N ILE A 466 -10.52 28.99 -9.10
CA ILE A 466 -9.87 29.67 -7.97
C ILE A 466 -8.85 30.69 -8.47
N ILE A 467 -7.96 30.30 -9.38
CA ILE A 467 -6.95 31.20 -9.97
C ILE A 467 -7.63 32.37 -10.70
N ASN A 468 -8.70 32.11 -11.45
CA ASN A 468 -9.45 33.15 -12.15
C ASN A 468 -10.15 34.12 -11.18
N SER A 469 -10.69 33.61 -10.06
CA SER A 469 -11.31 34.43 -9.02
C SER A 469 -10.30 35.28 -8.22
N GLY A 470 -9.06 34.79 -8.10
CA GLY A 470 -7.96 35.47 -7.41
C GLY A 470 -7.26 36.55 -8.22
N ARG A 471 -7.60 36.73 -9.50
CA ARG A 471 -7.03 37.79 -10.35
C ARG A 471 -7.34 39.16 -9.75
N GLN A 472 -6.33 39.79 -9.15
CA GLN A 472 -6.39 41.22 -8.88
C GLN A 472 -6.43 41.99 -10.22
N PRO A 473 -7.00 43.20 -10.26
CA PRO A 473 -7.02 44.06 -11.46
C PRO A 473 -5.63 44.51 -11.95
N SER A 474 -4.53 43.94 -11.44
CA SER A 474 -3.16 44.17 -11.90
C SER A 474 -2.79 43.22 -13.04
N ASP A 475 -2.21 43.77 -14.11
CA ASP A 475 -1.94 43.24 -15.46
C ASP A 475 -1.14 41.91 -15.62
N LYS A 476 -0.96 41.08 -14.60
CA LYS A 476 -0.31 39.77 -14.76
C LYS A 476 -1.35 38.68 -15.00
N VAL A 477 -1.43 38.21 -16.24
CA VAL A 477 -2.20 37.01 -16.60
C VAL A 477 -1.51 35.80 -15.96
N VAL A 478 -2.03 35.34 -14.83
CA VAL A 478 -1.61 34.09 -14.19
C VAL A 478 -2.44 32.94 -14.78
N SER A 479 -1.77 31.89 -15.24
CA SER A 479 -2.36 30.67 -15.78
C SER A 479 -1.68 29.43 -15.20
N LEU A 480 -2.41 28.31 -15.18
CA LEU A 480 -1.83 27.01 -14.85
C LEU A 480 -0.73 26.65 -15.88
N PRO A 481 0.35 25.98 -15.42
CA PRO A 481 1.29 25.32 -16.32
C PRO A 481 0.61 24.32 -17.25
N GLN A 482 1.25 24.00 -18.39
CA GLN A 482 0.64 23.17 -19.42
C GLN A 482 0.45 21.71 -19.00
N HIS A 483 1.38 21.16 -18.21
CA HIS A 483 1.35 19.76 -17.83
C HIS A 483 0.86 19.60 -16.39
N GLY A 484 -0.30 18.96 -16.24
CA GLY A 484 -0.85 18.63 -14.94
C GLY A 484 -0.50 17.22 -14.49
N PHE A 485 -0.33 17.06 -13.19
CA PHE A 485 -0.20 15.77 -12.54
C PHE A 485 -1.19 15.69 -11.39
N ILE A 486 -2.12 14.74 -11.47
CA ILE A 486 -2.86 14.31 -10.28
C ILE A 486 -1.94 13.37 -9.52
N VAL A 487 -1.60 13.74 -8.30
CA VAL A 487 -0.65 13.01 -7.45
C VAL A 487 -1.31 12.65 -6.13
N ASN A 488 -0.71 11.71 -5.42
CA ASN A 488 -1.16 11.33 -4.09
C ASN A 488 -0.29 11.94 -2.99
N SER A 489 0.85 12.55 -3.37
CA SER A 489 1.75 13.27 -2.50
C SER A 489 1.01 14.21 -1.56
N ARG A 490 1.59 14.41 -0.37
CA ARG A 490 1.06 15.33 0.66
C ARG A 490 0.98 16.78 0.19
N SER A 491 1.67 17.15 -0.90
CA SER A 491 1.57 18.49 -1.47
C SER A 491 0.18 18.69 -2.06
N ILE A 492 -0.70 19.38 -1.32
CA ILE A 492 -2.09 19.67 -1.74
C ILE A 492 -2.12 20.34 -3.12
N PHE A 493 -1.20 21.29 -3.32
CA PHE A 493 -0.95 21.94 -4.60
C PHE A 493 0.48 22.49 -4.63
N SER A 494 1.21 22.20 -5.68
CA SER A 494 2.50 22.83 -5.99
C SER A 494 2.68 22.97 -7.51
N ALA A 495 3.50 23.91 -7.94
CA ALA A 495 3.77 24.14 -9.35
C ALA A 495 5.19 24.68 -9.57
N ASN A 496 5.78 24.32 -10.69
CA ASN A 496 6.91 25.01 -11.31
C ASN A 496 6.43 25.63 -12.64
N PRO A 497 7.28 26.33 -13.41
CA PRO A 497 6.83 26.98 -14.64
C PRO A 497 6.27 26.04 -15.73
N ASP A 498 6.68 24.77 -15.76
CA ASP A 498 6.31 23.79 -16.80
C ASP A 498 5.19 22.82 -16.35
N GLU A 499 5.07 22.59 -15.03
CA GLU A 499 4.29 21.51 -14.41
C GLU A 499 3.50 21.98 -13.18
N TYR A 500 2.30 21.43 -12.97
CA TYR A 500 1.57 21.55 -11.71
C TYR A 500 1.16 20.19 -11.14
N PHE A 501 1.12 20.11 -9.82
CA PHE A 501 0.81 18.92 -9.05
C PHE A 501 -0.40 19.20 -8.17
N LEU A 502 -1.41 18.33 -8.26
CA LEU A 502 -2.68 18.47 -7.55
C LEU A 502 -3.03 17.16 -6.84
N THR A 503 -3.35 17.27 -5.56
CA THR A 503 -3.92 16.17 -4.78
C THR A 503 -5.43 16.40 -4.60
N LEU A 504 -6.24 15.34 -4.70
CA LEU A 504 -7.71 15.42 -4.65
C LEU A 504 -8.31 15.65 -3.24
N THR A 505 -7.49 15.95 -2.23
CA THR A 505 -7.97 16.12 -0.84
C THR A 505 -8.59 17.51 -0.64
N LYS A 506 -9.92 17.56 -0.44
CA LYS A 506 -10.73 18.79 -0.48
C LYS A 506 -10.50 19.81 0.65
N SER A 507 -9.83 19.46 1.75
CA SER A 507 -9.97 20.22 3.01
C SER A 507 -9.19 21.54 3.09
N LYS A 508 -8.21 21.82 2.19
CA LYS A 508 -7.39 23.06 2.24
C LYS A 508 -6.89 23.57 0.86
N ILE A 509 -7.55 23.18 -0.24
CA ILE A 509 -7.08 23.44 -1.62
C ILE A 509 -6.90 24.94 -1.89
N ASP A 510 -7.90 25.75 -1.55
CA ASP A 510 -7.94 27.18 -1.90
C ASP A 510 -6.74 27.95 -1.33
N SER A 511 -6.47 27.81 -0.03
CA SER A 511 -5.39 28.56 0.65
C SER A 511 -4.00 28.29 0.07
N ASN A 512 -3.72 27.07 -0.37
CA ASN A 512 -2.42 26.71 -0.95
C ASN A 512 -2.28 27.24 -2.38
N ILE A 513 -3.34 27.19 -3.19
CA ILE A 513 -3.34 27.75 -4.55
C ILE A 513 -3.09 29.26 -4.49
N PHE A 514 -3.78 29.96 -3.58
CA PHE A 514 -3.57 31.39 -3.40
C PHE A 514 -2.13 31.71 -3.01
N ARG A 515 -1.54 30.97 -2.07
CA ARG A 515 -0.14 31.16 -1.66
C ARG A 515 0.85 30.95 -2.81
N VAL A 516 0.62 29.93 -3.66
CA VAL A 516 1.52 29.61 -4.79
C VAL A 516 1.45 30.65 -5.90
N PHE A 517 0.26 31.12 -6.28
CA PHE A 517 0.10 32.04 -7.40
C PHE A 517 0.10 33.53 -7.01
N PHE A 518 -0.24 33.84 -5.76
CA PHE A 518 -0.34 35.20 -5.24
C PHE A 518 0.40 35.30 -3.91
N PRO A 519 1.73 35.03 -3.88
CA PRO A 519 2.51 35.18 -2.65
C PRO A 519 2.37 36.63 -2.13
N GLU A 520 2.05 36.79 -0.85
CA GLU A 520 2.02 38.11 -0.22
C GLU A 520 3.39 38.77 -0.45
N LYS A 521 3.42 40.02 -0.93
CA LYS A 521 4.67 40.77 -1.01
C LYS A 521 5.27 40.82 0.39
N GLU A 522 6.45 40.22 0.56
CA GLU A 522 7.27 40.40 1.77
C GLU A 522 7.38 41.92 2.02
N LYS A 523 6.87 42.35 3.18
CA LYS A 523 6.84 43.76 3.60
C LYS A 523 8.13 44.14 4.29
#